data_AF-A0A453M3U5-F1
#
_entry.id   AF-A0A453M3U5-F1
#
_cell.length_a   1.000
_cell.length_b   1.000
_cell.length_c   1.000
_cell.angle_alpha   90.00
_cell.angle_beta   90.00
_cell.angle_gamma   90.00
#
_symmetry.space_group_name_H-M   'P 1'
#
loop_
_entity.id
_entity.type
_entity.pdbx_description
1 polymer ?
#
loop_
_entity_poly.entity_id
_entity_poly.type
_entity_poly.pdbx_seq_one_letter_code
_entity_poly.pdbx_strand_id
1 'polypeptide(L)'
;MVTYQNLITKSMYDKQLDSGKGTLLHLCDDVIQQEVKEVIVSYYILMEQGKATIQDLDSRCEQLIKEEFGVECNFDVVDAVKKLEKLGIVSRDSIGRIICVPLKRANEIIGTTTEEMVMRAQQAPAGS
;
A
#
# COMPACT_ATOMS: atom_id res chain seq x y z
N MET A 1 -4.82 -32.67 -41.27
CA MET A 1 -3.58 -31.98 -40.86
C MET A 1 -3.82 -30.53 -40.44
N VAL A 2 -4.69 -29.77 -41.14
CA VAL A 2 -5.01 -28.35 -40.84
C VAL A 2 -5.73 -28.13 -39.49
N THR A 3 -6.57 -29.06 -39.05
CA THR A 3 -7.30 -28.97 -37.76
C THR A 3 -6.38 -29.04 -36.55
N TYR A 4 -5.31 -29.84 -36.61
CA TYR A 4 -4.33 -29.95 -35.52
C TYR A 4 -3.47 -28.68 -35.42
N GLN A 5 -3.06 -28.11 -36.56
CA GLN A 5 -2.35 -26.82 -36.60
C GLN A 5 -3.22 -25.66 -36.07
N ASN A 6 -4.52 -25.63 -36.40
CA ASN A 6 -5.44 -24.63 -35.87
C ASN A 6 -5.67 -24.77 -34.36
N LEU A 7 -5.75 -26.00 -33.84
CA LEU A 7 -5.86 -26.24 -32.39
C LEU A 7 -4.61 -25.82 -31.64
N ILE A 8 -3.42 -26.12 -32.17
CA ILE A 8 -2.15 -25.68 -31.57
C ILE A 8 -2.04 -24.16 -31.63
N THR A 9 -2.36 -23.53 -32.77
CA THR A 9 -2.32 -22.07 -32.92
C THR A 9 -3.27 -21.39 -31.95
N LYS A 10 -4.51 -21.88 -31.84
CA LYS A 10 -5.50 -21.37 -30.88
C LYS A 10 -5.04 -21.58 -29.44
N SER A 11 -4.53 -22.76 -29.11
CA SER A 11 -3.98 -23.04 -27.76
C SER A 11 -2.77 -22.17 -27.42
N MET A 12 -1.92 -21.83 -28.40
CA MET A 12 -0.79 -20.92 -28.22
C MET A 12 -1.26 -19.48 -27.99
N TYR A 13 -2.25 -19.02 -28.76
CA TYR A 13 -2.91 -17.73 -28.55
C TYR A 13 -3.61 -17.65 -27.18
N ASP A 14 -4.34 -18.68 -26.78
CA ASP A 14 -5.04 -18.73 -25.49
C ASP A 14 -4.03 -18.71 -24.33
N LYS A 15 -2.92 -19.45 -24.43
CA LYS A 15 -1.82 -19.41 -23.43
C LYS A 15 -1.11 -18.05 -23.39
N GLN A 16 -0.92 -17.39 -24.54
CA GLN A 16 -0.36 -16.04 -24.58
C GLN A 16 -1.29 -15.02 -23.91
N LEU A 17 -2.60 -15.13 -24.13
CA LEU A 17 -3.61 -14.30 -23.47
C LEU A 17 -3.66 -14.54 -21.95
N ASP A 18 -3.57 -15.80 -21.50
CA ASP A 18 -3.49 -16.12 -20.07
C ASP A 18 -2.19 -15.59 -19.45
N SER A 19 -1.06 -15.70 -20.14
CA SER A 19 0.22 -15.14 -19.67
C SER A 19 0.20 -13.61 -19.59
N GLY A 20 -0.46 -12.94 -20.54
CA GLY A 20 -0.59 -11.49 -20.55
C GLY A 20 -1.48 -10.97 -19.42
N LYS A 21 -2.61 -11.64 -19.15
CA LYS A 21 -3.48 -11.31 -18.01
C LYS A 21 -2.78 -11.55 -16.67
N GLY A 22 -2.08 -12.69 -16.52
CA GLY A 22 -1.30 -12.98 -15.32
C GLY A 22 -0.25 -11.91 -15.03
N THR A 23 0.50 -11.49 -16.06
CA THR A 23 1.51 -10.42 -15.93
C THR A 23 0.88 -9.09 -15.49
N LEU A 24 -0.26 -8.70 -16.07
CA LEU A 24 -0.96 -7.48 -15.69
C LEU A 24 -1.49 -7.52 -14.26
N LEU A 25 -2.03 -8.66 -13.81
CA LEU A 25 -2.49 -8.83 -12.43
C LEU A 25 -1.32 -8.68 -11.45
N HIS A 26 -0.17 -9.30 -11.73
CA HIS A 26 1.02 -9.15 -10.91
C HIS A 26 1.51 -7.70 -10.83
N LEU A 27 1.58 -7.00 -11.97
CA LEU A 27 1.96 -5.58 -11.97
C LEU A 27 0.96 -4.72 -11.18
N CYS A 28 -0.34 -5.01 -11.27
CA CYS A 28 -1.35 -4.34 -10.46
C CYS A 28 -1.12 -4.58 -8.97
N ASP A 29 -0.90 -5.83 -8.57
CA ASP A 29 -0.63 -6.18 -7.18
C ASP A 29 0.64 -5.50 -6.66
N ASP A 30 1.71 -5.47 -7.46
CA ASP A 30 2.97 -4.82 -7.11
C ASP A 30 2.79 -3.32 -6.88
N VAL A 31 2.06 -2.64 -7.78
CA VAL A 31 1.74 -1.22 -7.63
C VAL A 31 0.91 -1.00 -6.37
N ILE A 32 -0.18 -1.76 -6.16
CA ILE A 32 -1.02 -1.64 -4.96
C ILE A 32 -0.19 -1.83 -3.68
N GLN A 33 0.70 -2.82 -3.65
CA GLN A 33 1.58 -3.04 -2.51
C GLN A 33 2.54 -1.87 -2.28
N GLN A 34 3.08 -1.28 -3.35
CA GLN A 34 3.94 -0.11 -3.24
C GLN A 34 3.18 1.08 -2.63
N GLU A 35 1.98 1.35 -3.14
CA GLU A 35 1.11 2.42 -2.64
C GLU A 35 0.83 2.28 -1.13
N VAL A 36 0.60 1.06 -0.65
CA VAL A 36 0.37 0.76 0.76
C VAL A 36 1.64 0.96 1.59
N LYS A 37 2.80 0.49 1.10
CA LYS A 37 4.09 0.65 1.80
C LYS A 37 4.45 2.11 1.99
N GLU A 38 4.27 2.93 0.97
CA GLU A 38 4.56 4.37 1.03
C GLU A 38 3.69 5.09 2.08
N VAL A 39 2.41 4.74 2.15
CA VAL A 39 1.49 5.29 3.17
C VAL A 39 1.92 4.88 4.59
N ILE A 40 2.27 3.61 4.80
CA ILE A 40 2.70 3.09 6.11
C ILE A 40 4.00 3.76 6.55
N VAL A 41 5.01 3.81 5.69
CA VAL A 41 6.32 4.41 5.99
C VAL A 41 6.18 5.90 6.31
N SER A 42 5.41 6.64 5.51
CA SER A 42 5.14 8.06 5.76
C SER A 42 4.47 8.29 7.11
N TYR A 43 3.47 7.48 7.45
CA TYR A 43 2.77 7.57 8.73
C TYR A 43 3.69 7.24 9.91
N TYR A 44 4.53 6.21 9.79
CA TYR A 44 5.50 5.83 10.81
C TYR A 44 6.50 6.96 11.13
N ILE A 45 7.10 7.58 10.10
CA ILE A 45 8.03 8.69 10.30
C ILE A 45 7.34 9.87 11.00
N LEU A 46 6.11 10.20 10.60
CA LEU A 46 5.33 11.26 11.25
C LEU A 46 5.01 10.94 12.72
N MET A 47 4.76 9.67 13.06
CA MET A 47 4.54 9.26 14.45
C MET A 47 5.78 9.45 15.32
N GLU A 48 6.96 9.09 14.81
CA GLU A 48 8.23 9.17 15.56
C GLU A 48 8.72 10.62 15.73
N GLN A 49 8.58 11.45 14.69
CA GLN A 49 9.14 12.81 14.64
C GLN A 49 8.11 13.92 14.95
N GLY A 50 6.82 13.58 14.94
CA GLY A 50 5.71 14.50 15.16
C GLY A 50 5.35 15.31 13.90
N LYS A 51 6.04 16.44 13.67
CA LYS A 51 5.71 17.36 12.56
C LYS A 51 6.87 17.43 11.57
N ALA A 52 6.57 17.36 10.27
CA ALA A 52 7.57 17.43 9.22
C ALA A 52 7.14 18.33 8.05
N THR A 53 8.10 18.89 7.33
CA THR A 53 7.83 19.42 5.97
C THR A 53 7.77 18.25 4.97
N ILE A 54 7.30 18.51 3.74
CA ILE A 54 7.29 17.48 2.69
C ILE A 54 8.71 16.96 2.45
N GLN A 55 9.68 17.86 2.32
CA GLN A 55 11.07 17.54 2.02
C GLN A 55 11.72 16.77 3.17
N ASP A 56 11.49 17.17 4.42
CA ASP A 56 12.03 16.47 5.57
C ASP A 56 11.44 15.05 5.70
N LEU A 57 10.14 14.91 5.40
CA LEU A 57 9.47 13.61 5.44
C LEU A 57 10.01 12.69 4.34
N ASP A 58 10.17 13.21 3.13
CA ASP A 58 10.71 12.51 1.96
C ASP A 58 12.08 11.89 2.25
N SER A 59 13.04 12.74 2.64
CA SER A 59 14.41 12.32 2.91
C SER A 59 14.49 11.30 4.04
N ARG A 60 13.58 11.39 5.03
CA ARG A 60 13.54 10.42 6.14
C ARG A 60 12.94 9.08 5.73
N CYS A 61 11.92 9.08 4.87
CA CYS A 61 11.39 7.85 4.30
C CYS A 61 12.46 7.13 3.48
N GLU A 62 13.18 7.84 2.60
CA GLU A 62 14.28 7.29 1.82
C GLU A 62 15.43 6.80 2.70
N GLN A 63 15.81 7.56 3.72
CA GLN A 63 16.84 7.17 4.67
C GLN A 63 16.45 5.89 5.42
N LEU A 64 15.21 5.79 5.92
CA LEU A 64 14.73 4.58 6.60
C LEU A 64 14.79 3.37 5.67
N ILE A 65 14.35 3.52 4.42
CA ILE A 65 14.37 2.41 3.45
C ILE A 65 15.80 1.98 3.14
N LYS A 66 16.73 2.94 3.01
CA LYS A 66 18.14 2.67 2.77
C LYS A 66 18.81 1.98 3.96
N GLU A 67 18.53 2.42 5.18
CA GLU A 67 19.14 1.87 6.39
C GLU A 67 18.63 0.46 6.73
N GLU A 68 17.31 0.24 6.65
CA GLU A 68 16.70 -1.04 7.04
C GLU A 68 16.77 -2.09 5.93
N PHE A 69 16.68 -1.69 4.65
CA PHE A 69 16.59 -2.62 3.53
C PHE A 69 17.76 -2.52 2.55
N GLY A 70 18.64 -1.52 2.67
CA GLY A 70 19.76 -1.33 1.74
C GLY A 70 19.32 -0.86 0.34
N VAL A 71 18.10 -0.33 0.21
CA VAL A 71 17.52 0.09 -1.07
C VAL A 71 17.57 1.61 -1.19
N GLU A 72 18.15 2.11 -2.26
CA GLU A 72 18.01 3.52 -2.66
C GLU A 72 16.79 3.66 -3.57
N CYS A 73 15.86 4.52 -3.20
CA CYS A 73 14.66 4.83 -3.97
C CYS A 73 14.36 6.33 -3.92
N ASN A 74 13.58 6.79 -4.91
CA ASN A 74 12.96 8.12 -4.89
C ASN A 74 11.54 7.94 -4.37
N PHE A 75 11.30 8.34 -3.12
CA PHE A 75 10.04 8.07 -2.44
C PHE A 75 8.94 9.06 -2.89
N ASP A 76 7.72 8.60 -3.17
CA ASP A 76 6.61 9.53 -3.48
C ASP A 76 5.86 9.97 -2.21
N VAL A 77 6.51 10.84 -1.44
CA VAL A 77 5.92 11.37 -0.21
C VAL A 77 4.64 12.16 -0.48
N VAL A 78 4.53 12.81 -1.65
CA VAL A 78 3.44 13.73 -1.96
C VAL A 78 2.15 12.93 -2.12
N ASP A 79 2.21 11.83 -2.86
CA ASP A 79 1.04 10.99 -3.05
C ASP A 79 0.68 10.20 -1.77
N ALA A 80 1.67 9.72 -1.02
CA ALA A 80 1.44 9.10 0.28
C ALA A 80 0.72 10.02 1.28
N VAL A 81 1.19 11.27 1.42
CA VAL A 81 0.56 12.29 2.29
C VAL A 81 -0.85 12.60 1.81
N LYS A 82 -1.07 12.74 0.50
CA LYS A 82 -2.40 13.01 -0.07
C LYS A 82 -3.39 11.89 0.24
N LYS A 83 -2.97 10.63 0.19
CA LYS A 83 -3.80 9.48 0.59
C LYS A 83 -4.14 9.53 2.09
N LEU A 84 -3.16 9.83 2.94
CA LEU A 84 -3.36 9.97 4.39
C LEU A 84 -4.27 11.16 4.74
N GLU A 85 -4.16 12.28 4.03
CA GLU A 85 -5.05 13.44 4.15
C GLU A 85 -6.48 13.07 3.74
N LYS A 86 -6.65 12.33 2.63
CA LYS A 86 -7.97 11.85 2.17
C LYS A 86 -8.64 10.91 3.19
N LEU A 87 -7.85 10.11 3.91
CA LEU A 87 -8.33 9.27 5.00
C LEU A 87 -8.61 10.06 6.29
N GLY A 88 -8.12 11.30 6.41
CA GLY A 88 -8.22 12.11 7.64
C GLY A 88 -7.23 11.69 8.73
N ILE A 89 -6.21 10.91 8.38
CA ILE A 89 -5.15 10.47 9.31
C ILE A 89 -4.09 11.56 9.46
N VAL A 90 -3.89 12.37 8.43
CA VAL A 90 -2.92 13.45 8.39
C VAL A 90 -3.61 14.78 8.10
N SER A 91 -3.06 15.86 8.63
CA SER A 91 -3.47 17.24 8.35
C SER A 91 -2.26 18.17 8.29
N ARG A 92 -2.49 19.42 7.88
CA ARG A 92 -1.44 20.45 7.85
C ARG A 92 -1.67 21.49 8.94
N ASP A 93 -0.60 21.93 9.58
CA ASP A 93 -0.65 23.03 10.55
C ASP A 93 -0.75 24.41 9.84
N SER A 94 -0.84 25.48 10.64
CA SER A 94 -0.95 26.85 10.14
C SER A 94 0.24 27.34 9.29
N ILE A 95 1.36 26.62 9.33
CA ILE A 95 2.60 26.94 8.61
C ILE A 95 2.83 25.92 7.47
N GLY A 96 1.90 24.98 7.27
CA GLY A 96 1.93 23.98 6.21
C GLY A 96 2.72 22.71 6.53
N ARG A 97 3.13 22.49 7.78
CA ARG A 97 3.78 21.23 8.20
C ARG A 97 2.76 20.12 8.38
N ILE A 98 3.18 18.92 8.02
CA ILE A 98 2.38 17.71 8.06
C ILE A 98 2.37 17.17 9.48
N ILE A 99 1.18 16.86 10.00
CA ILE A 99 0.96 16.27 11.33
C ILE A 99 0.02 15.08 11.21
N CYS A 100 0.27 14.03 11.99
CA CYS A 100 -0.57 12.84 11.99
C CYS A 100 -1.39 12.72 13.29
N VAL A 101 -2.53 12.02 13.20
CA VAL A 101 -3.28 11.61 14.39
C VAL A 101 -2.57 10.45 15.10
N PRO A 102 -2.79 10.27 16.43
CA PRO A 102 -2.23 9.12 17.15
C PRO A 102 -2.70 7.77 16.58
N LEU A 103 -1.88 6.73 16.72
CA LEU A 103 -2.12 5.38 16.18
C LEU A 103 -3.52 4.85 16.52
N LYS A 104 -3.96 5.03 17.77
CA LYS A 104 -5.31 4.61 18.19
C LYS A 104 -6.41 5.22 17.33
N ARG A 105 -6.29 6.52 17.03
CA ARG A 105 -7.26 7.24 16.20
C ARG A 105 -7.14 6.86 14.73
N ALA A 106 -5.93 6.65 14.23
CA ALA A 106 -5.72 6.16 12.86
C ALA A 106 -6.38 4.79 12.64
N ASN A 107 -6.25 3.88 13.60
CA ASN A 107 -6.92 2.57 13.54
C ASN A 107 -8.45 2.69 13.57
N GLU A 108 -9.00 3.61 14.37
CA GLU A 108 -10.45 3.90 14.35
C GLU A 108 -10.93 4.44 12.99
N ILE A 109 -10.10 5.24 12.31
CA ILE A 109 -10.41 5.82 11.00
C ILE A 109 -10.36 4.78 9.88
N ILE A 110 -9.32 3.94 9.87
CA ILE A 110 -9.18 2.85 8.89
C ILE A 110 -10.30 1.81 9.07
N GLY A 111 -10.74 1.64 10.32
CA GLY A 111 -11.81 0.70 10.66
C GLY A 111 -11.28 -0.72 10.87
N THR A 112 -12.21 -1.64 11.11
CA THR A 112 -11.88 -3.05 11.34
C THR A 112 -11.55 -3.72 10.00
N THR A 113 -10.42 -4.41 9.93
CA THR A 113 -10.06 -5.17 8.72
C THR A 113 -10.93 -6.42 8.61
N THR A 114 -11.07 -6.97 7.40
CA THR A 114 -11.79 -8.24 7.20
C THR A 114 -11.15 -9.38 8.02
N GLU A 115 -9.82 -9.39 8.13
CA GLU A 115 -9.09 -10.35 8.97
C GLU A 115 -9.44 -10.21 10.45
N GLU A 116 -9.50 -8.98 10.99
CA GLU A 116 -9.94 -8.74 12.36
C GLU A 116 -11.39 -9.20 12.59
N MET A 117 -12.28 -9.01 11.61
CA MET A 117 -13.65 -9.53 11.69
C MET A 117 -13.68 -11.07 11.73
N VAL A 118 -12.87 -11.73 10.90
CA VAL A 118 -12.76 -13.19 10.86
C VAL A 118 -12.16 -13.73 12.16
N MET A 119 -11.10 -13.10 12.69
CA MET A 119 -10.50 -13.49 13.97
C MET A 119 -11.49 -13.31 15.13
N ARG A 120 -12.26 -12.21 15.16
CA ARG A 120 -13.33 -12.00 16.15
C ARG A 120 -14.44 -13.06 16.03
N ALA A 121 -14.81 -13.45 14.81
CA ALA A 121 -15.79 -14.51 14.56
C ALA A 121 -15.29 -15.89 14.99
N GLN A 122 -13.98 -16.17 14.87
CA GLN A 122 -13.37 -17.41 15.35
C GLN A 122 -13.18 -17.46 16.87
N GLN A 123 -13.04 -16.30 17.52
CA GLN A 123 -12.91 -16.17 18.98
C GLN A 123 -14.25 -16.05 19.71
N ALA A 124 -15.35 -15.74 19.00
CA ALA A 124 -16.69 -15.82 19.57
C ALA A 124 -17.00 -17.30 19.86
N PRO A 125 -17.27 -17.69 21.12
CA PRO A 125 -17.68 -19.06 21.41
C PRO A 125 -18.97 -19.35 20.65
N ALA A 126 -19.02 -20.50 19.99
CA ALA A 126 -20.26 -21.01 19.44
C ALA A 126 -21.26 -21.22 20.60
N GLY A 127 -22.19 -20.28 20.77
CA GLY A 127 -23.36 -20.46 21.61
C GLY A 127 -23.54 -19.43 22.73
N SER A 128 -24.55 -18.59 22.53
CA SER A 128 -25.70 -18.47 23.44
C SER A 128 -26.94 -18.22 22.60
#